data_AF-A0A929B308-F1
#
_entry.id   AF-A0A929B308-F1
#
_cell.length_a   1.000
_cell.length_b   1.000
_cell.length_c   1.000
_cell.angle_alpha   90.00
_cell.angle_beta   90.00
_cell.angle_gamma   90.00
#
_symmetry.space_group_name_H-M   'P 1'
#
loop_
_entity.id
_entity.type
_entity.pdbx_description
1 polymer ?
#
loop_
_entity_poly.entity_id
_entity_poly.type
_entity_poly.pdbx_seq_one_letter_code
_entity_poly.pdbx_strand_id
1 'polypeptide(L)'
;MSNISNYYPDFGSFHPKEIEQVIEALSKITSRSPEEIKPYLNMMLNHLAEETEGTPSFYETASYEEWMATFHDWVASHKGRNLPLLNDEAISRESIYKNRY
;
A
#
# COMPACT_ATOMS: atom_id res chain seq x y z
N MET A 1 -12.13 25.25 21.27
CA MET A 1 -11.99 23.79 21.21
C MET A 1 -12.77 23.32 20.02
N SER A 2 -12.09 23.09 18.89
CA SER A 2 -12.75 22.64 17.66
C SER A 2 -13.02 21.14 17.78
N ASN A 3 -14.29 20.77 17.65
CA ASN A 3 -14.75 19.39 17.64
C ASN A 3 -14.35 18.79 16.28
N ILE A 4 -13.24 18.06 16.23
CA ILE A 4 -12.86 17.31 15.03
C ILE A 4 -13.80 16.11 14.98
N SER A 5 -14.92 16.30 14.28
CA SER A 5 -15.75 15.19 13.84
C SER A 5 -14.86 14.32 12.97
N ASN A 6 -14.39 13.19 13.51
CA ASN A 6 -13.67 12.18 12.73
C ASN A 6 -14.63 11.67 11.65
N TYR A 7 -14.56 12.27 10.47
CA TYR A 7 -15.22 11.80 9.27
C TYR A 7 -14.42 10.58 8.82
N TYR A 8 -14.82 9.40 9.29
CA TYR A 8 -14.30 8.17 8.73
C TYR A 8 -14.67 8.14 7.24
N PRO A 9 -13.73 7.92 6.33
CA PRO A 9 -14.07 7.68 4.94
C PRO A 9 -14.98 6.46 4.90
N ASP A 10 -16.23 6.64 4.46
CA ASP A 10 -17.12 5.52 4.20
C ASP A 10 -16.63 4.83 2.92
N PHE A 11 -15.65 3.93 3.04
CA PHE A 11 -15.14 3.13 1.91
C PHE A 11 -16.28 2.38 1.20
N GLY A 12 -17.36 2.06 1.92
CA GLY A 12 -18.59 1.50 1.36
C GLY A 12 -19.29 2.43 0.37
N SER A 13 -19.14 3.74 0.52
CA SER A 13 -19.73 4.76 -0.37
C SER A 13 -18.87 5.08 -1.61
N PHE A 14 -17.54 4.95 -1.51
CA PHE A 14 -16.63 5.31 -2.61
C PHE A 14 -16.50 4.23 -3.69
N HIS A 15 -16.66 2.96 -3.31
CA HIS A 15 -16.49 1.80 -4.20
C HIS A 15 -17.56 0.71 -3.96
N PRO A 16 -18.86 1.03 -4.11
CA PRO A 16 -19.95 0.14 -3.71
C PRO A 16 -19.93 -1.20 -4.49
N LYS A 17 -19.56 -1.16 -5.76
CA LYS A 17 -19.51 -2.35 -6.62
C LYS A 17 -18.38 -3.30 -6.23
N GLU A 18 -17.21 -2.74 -5.93
CA GLU A 18 -16.03 -3.50 -5.50
C GLU A 18 -16.28 -4.13 -4.13
N ILE A 19 -16.90 -3.39 -3.20
CA ILE A 19 -17.27 -3.91 -1.89
C ILE A 19 -18.28 -5.05 -2.00
N GLU A 20 -19.29 -4.94 -2.88
CA GLU A 20 -20.22 -6.04 -3.15
C GLU A 20 -19.51 -7.29 -3.68
N GLN A 21 -18.55 -7.15 -4.59
CA GLN A 21 -17.76 -8.26 -5.11
C GLN A 21 -16.92 -8.93 -4.02
N VAL A 22 -16.31 -8.14 -3.13
CA VAL A 22 -15.55 -8.65 -1.98
C VAL A 22 -16.47 -9.43 -1.03
N ILE A 23 -17.66 -8.90 -0.73
CA ILE A 23 -18.66 -9.59 0.10
C ILE A 23 -19.06 -10.92 -0.52
N GLU A 24 -19.32 -10.96 -1.84
CA GLU A 24 -19.68 -12.19 -2.54
C GLU A 24 -18.55 -13.22 -2.50
N ALA A 25 -17.30 -12.80 -2.75
CA ALA A 25 -16.15 -13.68 -2.69
C ALA A 25 -15.94 -14.25 -1.29
N LEU A 26 -16.01 -13.40 -0.26
CA LEU A 26 -15.89 -13.82 1.13
C LEU A 26 -17.03 -14.75 1.55
N SER A 27 -18.25 -14.54 1.04
CA SER A 27 -19.39 -15.43 1.30
C SER A 27 -19.13 -16.83 0.77
N LYS A 28 -18.60 -16.94 -0.45
CA LYS A 28 -18.21 -18.22 -1.05
C LYS A 28 -17.06 -18.91 -0.29
N ILE A 29 -16.03 -18.15 0.11
CA ILE A 29 -14.84 -18.71 0.79
C ILE A 29 -15.16 -19.16 2.21
N THR A 30 -15.93 -18.37 2.95
CA THR A 30 -16.20 -18.61 4.37
C THR A 30 -17.48 -19.39 4.64
N SER A 31 -18.32 -19.60 3.61
CA SER A 31 -19.66 -20.20 3.73
C SER A 31 -20.57 -19.44 4.71
N ARG A 32 -20.36 -18.13 4.86
CA ARG A 32 -21.15 -17.23 5.71
C ARG A 32 -22.07 -16.36 4.87
N SER A 33 -23.15 -15.86 5.45
CA SER A 33 -24.03 -14.95 4.73
C SER A 33 -23.38 -13.58 4.52
N PRO A 34 -23.78 -12.84 3.47
CA PRO A 34 -23.36 -11.45 3.29
C PRO A 34 -23.57 -10.57 4.53
N GLU A 35 -24.66 -10.78 5.26
CA GLU A 35 -25.02 -10.06 6.48
C GLU A 35 -24.04 -10.35 7.62
N GLU A 36 -23.57 -11.59 7.72
CA GLU A 36 -22.55 -11.98 8.70
C GLU A 36 -21.18 -11.40 8.34
N ILE A 37 -20.87 -11.19 7.06
CA ILE A 37 -19.56 -10.73 6.57
C ILE A 37 -19.41 -9.21 6.66
N LYS A 38 -20.47 -8.46 6.31
CA LYS A 38 -20.48 -6.98 6.31
C LYS A 38 -19.84 -6.35 7.55
N PRO A 39 -20.16 -6.75 8.80
CA PRO A 39 -19.55 -6.12 9.97
C PRO A 39 -18.03 -6.35 10.06
N TYR A 40 -17.53 -7.53 9.70
CA TYR A 40 -16.09 -7.82 9.72
C TYR A 40 -15.35 -7.07 8.61
N LEU A 41 -15.94 -7.01 7.41
CA LEU A 41 -15.37 -6.25 6.30
C LEU A 41 -15.29 -4.76 6.64
N ASN A 42 -16.36 -4.19 7.21
CA ASN A 42 -16.37 -2.80 7.64
C ASN A 42 -15.31 -2.52 8.71
N MET A 43 -15.12 -3.43 9.67
CA MET A 43 -14.05 -3.31 10.66
C MET A 43 -12.66 -3.27 10.02
N MET A 44 -12.41 -4.15 9.03
CA MET A 44 -11.13 -4.16 8.29
C MET A 44 -10.92 -2.88 7.48
N LEU A 45 -11.97 -2.40 6.79
CA LEU A 45 -11.92 -1.16 6.01
C LEU A 45 -11.65 0.05 6.91
N ASN A 46 -12.28 0.11 8.09
CA ASN A 46 -12.02 1.17 9.07
C ASN A 46 -10.59 1.12 9.60
N HIS A 47 -10.04 -0.07 9.84
CA HIS A 47 -8.65 -0.19 10.28
C HIS A 47 -7.67 0.31 9.21
N LEU A 48 -7.90 -0.06 7.94
CA LEU A 48 -7.13 0.46 6.81
C LEU A 48 -7.26 1.99 6.68
N ALA A 49 -8.46 2.53 6.92
CA ALA A 49 -8.70 3.97 6.96
C ALA A 49 -7.80 4.66 7.98
N GLU A 50 -7.77 4.14 9.21
CA GLU A 50 -7.00 4.66 10.32
C GLU A 50 -5.48 4.57 10.07
N GLU A 51 -5.02 3.52 9.38
CA GLU A 51 -3.62 3.43 8.95
C GLU A 51 -3.26 4.48 7.89
N THR A 52 -4.23 4.88 7.05
CA THR A 52 -4.02 5.88 5.99
C THR A 52 -4.22 7.32 6.46
N GLU A 53 -5.06 7.56 7.47
CA GLU A 53 -5.46 8.88 7.95
C GLU A 53 -4.88 9.12 9.36
N GLY A 54 -3.65 9.66 9.43
CA GLY A 54 -3.14 10.23 10.67
C GLY A 54 -1.67 9.95 10.98
N THR A 55 -1.06 8.94 10.35
CA THR A 55 0.38 8.71 10.46
C THR A 55 1.03 9.17 9.16
N PRO A 56 1.75 10.31 9.15
CA PRO A 56 2.43 10.71 7.94
C PRO A 56 3.46 9.64 7.60
N SER A 57 3.46 9.26 6.33
CA SER A 57 4.19 8.11 5.83
C SER A 57 5.69 8.22 6.13
N PHE A 58 6.40 7.10 6.10
CA PHE A 58 7.85 7.08 6.30
C PHE A 58 8.56 8.11 5.41
N TYR A 59 8.17 8.24 4.13
CA TYR A 59 8.83 9.17 3.21
C TYR A 59 8.50 10.65 3.46
N GLU A 60 7.41 10.95 4.18
CA GLU A 60 7.03 12.32 4.56
C GLU A 60 7.74 12.79 5.83
N THR A 61 8.17 11.87 6.70
CA THR A 61 8.65 12.19 8.05
C THR A 61 10.07 11.73 8.35
N ALA A 62 10.60 10.77 7.60
CA ALA A 62 11.89 10.20 7.89
C ALA A 62 13.00 11.24 7.81
N SER A 63 13.84 11.24 8.84
CA SER A 63 15.10 11.96 8.86
C SER A 63 16.06 11.42 7.80
N TYR A 64 17.10 12.20 7.51
CA TYR A 64 18.16 11.77 6.60
C TYR A 64 18.82 10.46 7.07
N GLU A 65 19.05 10.31 8.37
CA GLU A 65 19.65 9.13 8.97
C GLU A 65 18.77 7.89 8.81
N GLU A 66 17.46 8.02 9.01
CA GLU A 66 16.49 6.93 8.80
C GLU A 66 16.41 6.53 7.32
N TRP A 67 16.45 7.50 6.41
CA TRP A 67 16.55 7.24 4.98
C TRP A 67 17.82 6.45 4.61
N MET A 68 18.96 6.87 5.16
CA MET A 68 20.23 6.19 4.92
C MET A 68 20.23 4.78 5.48
N ALA A 69 19.69 4.57 6.67
CA ALA A 69 19.55 3.24 7.27
C ALA A 69 18.68 2.32 6.42
N THR A 70 17.46 2.76 6.06
CA THR A 70 16.53 1.98 5.22
C THR A 70 17.12 1.66 3.85
N PHE A 71 17.85 2.60 3.24
CA PHE A 71 18.56 2.35 1.99
C PHE A 71 19.63 1.27 2.13
N HIS A 72 20.44 1.33 3.19
CA HIS A 72 21.45 0.31 3.45
C HIS A 72 20.86 -1.07 3.71
N ASP A 73 19.75 -1.15 4.45
CA ASP A 73 19.03 -2.39 4.68
C ASP A 73 18.45 -2.96 3.38
N TRP A 74 17.87 -2.10 2.54
CA TRP A 74 17.40 -2.49 1.22
C TRP A 74 18.53 -3.06 0.35
N VAL A 75 19.69 -2.38 0.26
CA VAL A 75 20.87 -2.89 -0.47
C VAL A 75 21.36 -4.21 0.14
N ALA A 76 21.43 -4.30 1.47
CA ALA A 76 21.88 -5.50 2.18
C ALA A 76 20.95 -6.70 1.93
N SER A 77 19.64 -6.48 1.79
CA SER A 77 18.67 -7.54 1.50
C SER A 77 18.90 -8.26 0.16
N HIS A 78 19.68 -7.65 -0.74
CA HIS A 78 20.06 -8.23 -2.03
C HIS A 78 21.39 -9.01 -1.96
N LYS A 79 22.16 -8.90 -0.86
CA LYS A 79 23.39 -9.68 -0.68
C LYS A 79 23.05 -11.16 -0.64
N GLY A 80 23.75 -11.97 -1.44
CA GLY A 80 23.53 -13.41 -1.53
C GLY A 80 22.36 -13.82 -2.44
N ARG A 81 21.57 -12.86 -2.95
CA ARG A 81 20.66 -13.14 -4.07
C ARG A 81 21.53 -13.27 -5.33
N ASN A 82 21.44 -14.40 -6.04
CA ASN A 82 22.13 -14.61 -7.32
C ASN A 82 21.43 -13.80 -8.43
N LEU A 83 21.42 -12.48 -8.29
CA LEU A 83 20.75 -11.58 -9.22
C LEU A 83 21.58 -11.47 -10.50
N PRO A 84 20.95 -11.47 -11.68
CA PRO A 84 21.67 -11.30 -12.92
C PRO A 84 22.37 -9.93 -12.93
N LEU A 85 23.64 -9.93 -13.31
CA LEU A 85 24.35 -8.68 -13.57
C LEU A 85 23.70 -8.01 -14.78
N LEU A 86 23.36 -6.74 -14.63
CA LEU A 86 22.91 -5.92 -15.73
C LEU A 86 24.11 -5.70 -16.67
N ASN A 87 23.86 -5.79 -17.98
CA ASN A 87 24.87 -5.47 -18.98
C ASN A 87 25.07 -3.94 -19.07
N ASP A 88 26.15 -3.52 -19.72
CA ASP A 88 26.50 -2.09 -19.81
C ASP A 88 25.41 -1.25 -20.50
N GLU A 89 24.68 -1.82 -21.47
CA GLU A 89 23.55 -1.16 -22.11
C GLU A 89 22.40 -0.92 -21.12
N ALA A 90 22.09 -1.87 -20.25
CA ALA A 90 21.01 -1.75 -19.26
C ALA A 90 21.34 -0.75 -18.13
N ILE A 91 22.62 -0.46 -17.88
CA ILE A 91 23.06 0.52 -16.87
C ILE A 91 23.35 1.90 -17.50
N SER A 92 23.53 1.96 -18.82
CA SER A 92 23.85 3.21 -19.53
C SER A 92 22.75 4.27 -19.36
N ARG A 93 23.18 5.51 -19.09
CA ARG A 93 22.26 6.66 -19.00
C ARG A 93 21.61 6.95 -20.36
N GLU A 94 22.36 6.72 -21.42
CA GLU A 94 21.95 6.94 -22.81
C GLU A 94 20.84 5.98 -23.24
N SER A 95 20.81 4.76 -22.70
CA SER A 95 19.74 3.78 -22.98
C SER A 95 18.41 4.15 -22.30
N ILE A 96 18.46 4.71 -21.08
CA ILE A 96 17.29 5.15 -20.32
C ILE A 96 16.61 6.35 -20.99
N TYR A 97 17.39 7.23 -21.65
CA TYR A 97 16.89 8.45 -22.29
C TYR A 97 16.92 8.41 -23.82
N LYS A 98 16.82 7.22 -24.42
CA LYS A 98 17.00 6.96 -25.85
C LYS A 98 16.17 7.86 -26.79
N ASN A 99 15.06 8.44 -26.32
CA ASN A 99 14.14 9.27 -27.12
C ASN A 99 14.25 10.78 -26.83
N ARG A 100 15.43 11.31 -26.46
CA ARG A 100 15.63 12.76 -26.31
C ARG A 100 16.14 13.44 -27.60
N TYR A 101 15.61 13.10 -28.77
CA TYR A 101 15.79 13.88 -30.00
C TYR A 101 14.58 13.71 -30.92
#